data_AF-A0A1C5LEU1-F1
#
_entry.id   AF-A0A1C5LEU1-F1
#
_cell.length_a   1.000
_cell.length_b   1.000
_cell.length_c   1.000
_cell.angle_alpha   90.00
_cell.angle_beta   90.00
_cell.angle_gamma   90.00
#
_symmetry.space_group_name_H-M   'P 1'
#
loop_
_entity.id
_entity.type
_entity.pdbx_description
1 polymer ?
#
loop_
_entity_poly.entity_id
_entity_poly.type
_entity_poly.pdbx_seq_one_letter_code
_entity_poly.pdbx_strand_id
1 'polypeptide(L)'
;MRYLISESFAATVHARQKYIWDSMNLWTKQNPMENGFITLESIPACSLDVLFIIGHNFQIEHYLDNCLSEIYENNVVVITCNSGIQLSRLCQLCKNIYLTHQGQERIANLLNGAKYGFSFDLTESELIFYGNRHLTDITTRINSAFTRVK
;
A
#
# COMPACT_ATOMS: atom_id res chain seq x y z
N MET A 1 -0.05 10.94 4.71
CA MET A 1 0.02 9.65 4.02
C MET A 1 1.27 8.94 4.46
N ARG A 2 1.15 7.66 4.80
CA ARG A 2 2.30 6.79 4.98
C ARG A 2 2.25 5.63 4.00
N TYR A 3 3.43 5.22 3.55
CA TYR A 3 3.62 4.08 2.66
C TYR A 3 4.69 3.18 3.27
N LEU A 4 4.28 2.03 3.79
CA LEU A 4 5.09 1.07 4.50
C LEU A 4 5.53 -0.01 3.52
N ILE A 5 6.84 -0.15 3.36
CA ILE A 5 7.46 -1.11 2.45
C ILE A 5 8.20 -2.14 3.30
N SER A 6 7.77 -3.40 3.26
CA SER A 6 8.50 -4.49 3.90
C SER A 6 9.95 -4.52 3.43
N GLU A 7 10.86 -4.91 4.33
CA GLU A 7 12.29 -5.11 4.03
C GLU A 7 12.54 -5.99 2.79
N SER A 8 11.65 -6.95 2.50
CA SER A 8 11.74 -7.82 1.31
C SER A 8 11.62 -7.04 0.00
N PHE A 9 11.07 -5.82 0.05
CA PHE A 9 10.92 -4.91 -1.08
C PHE A 9 11.79 -3.66 -0.96
N ALA A 10 12.80 -3.64 -0.07
CA ALA A 10 13.66 -2.48 0.19
C ALA A 10 14.35 -1.94 -1.08
N ALA A 11 14.72 -2.81 -2.02
CA ALA A 11 15.31 -2.40 -3.30
C ALA A 11 14.38 -1.52 -4.15
N THR A 12 13.06 -1.54 -3.89
CA THR A 12 12.05 -0.78 -4.64
C THR A 12 11.77 0.62 -4.07
N VAL A 13 12.37 0.99 -2.94
CA VAL A 13 12.03 2.23 -2.20
C VAL A 13 12.10 3.47 -3.09
N HIS A 14 13.20 3.70 -3.80
CA HIS A 14 13.34 4.87 -4.67
C HIS A 14 12.33 4.86 -5.84
N ALA A 15 12.07 3.69 -6.41
CA ALA A 15 11.08 3.54 -7.45
C ALA A 15 9.65 3.82 -6.94
N ARG A 16 9.36 3.42 -5.70
CA ARG A 16 8.08 3.69 -5.02
C ARG A 16 7.93 5.16 -4.63
N GLN A 17 8.99 5.85 -4.21
CA GLN A 17 8.95 7.30 -4.01
C GLN A 17 8.57 8.03 -5.30
N LYS A 18 9.17 7.64 -6.43
CA LYS A 18 8.81 8.17 -7.75
C LYS A 18 7.36 7.86 -8.11
N TYR A 19 6.92 6.63 -7.90
CA TYR A 19 5.51 6.23 -8.10
C TYR A 19 4.56 7.10 -7.29
N ILE A 20 4.85 7.35 -6.00
CA ILE A 20 4.04 8.19 -5.11
C ILE A 20 3.96 9.63 -5.64
N TRP A 21 5.09 10.20 -6.07
CA TRP A 21 5.12 11.52 -6.68
C TRP A 21 4.28 11.57 -7.95
N ASP A 22 4.51 10.66 -8.90
CA ASP A 22 3.82 10.65 -10.19
C ASP A 22 2.31 10.34 -10.04
N SER A 23 1.93 9.58 -9.00
CA SER A 23 0.56 9.14 -8.72
C SER A 23 -0.26 10.14 -7.91
N MET A 24 0.35 10.77 -6.90
CA MET A 24 -0.35 11.55 -5.87
C MET A 24 0.21 12.98 -5.70
N ASN A 25 1.27 13.33 -6.44
CA ASN A 25 1.95 14.62 -6.35
C ASN A 25 2.46 14.93 -4.93
N LEU A 26 2.91 13.89 -4.22
CA LEU A 26 3.41 13.98 -2.85
C LEU A 26 4.90 13.65 -2.80
N TRP A 27 5.69 14.58 -2.26
CA TRP A 27 7.04 14.26 -1.82
C TRP A 27 6.99 13.36 -0.59
N THR A 28 7.96 12.46 -0.46
CA THR A 28 8.09 11.61 0.72
C THR A 28 9.51 11.65 1.25
N LYS A 29 9.64 11.68 2.58
CA LYS A 29 10.89 11.34 3.25
C LYS A 29 10.88 9.87 3.64
N GLN A 30 12.05 9.27 3.65
CA GLN A 30 12.24 7.93 4.18
C GLN A 30 12.60 8.02 5.67
N ASN A 31 11.86 7.31 6.51
CA ASN A 31 12.19 7.12 7.92
C ASN A 31 13.08 5.88 8.09
N PRO A 32 13.78 5.75 9.24
CA PRO A 32 14.48 4.52 9.59
C PRO A 32 13.58 3.29 9.52
N MET A 33 14.18 2.13 9.25
CA MET A 33 13.45 0.87 9.23
C MET A 33 13.07 0.47 10.65
N GLU A 34 11.79 0.18 10.86
CA GLU A 34 11.22 -0.21 12.15
C GLU A 34 10.24 -1.37 11.93
N ASN A 35 10.26 -2.37 12.82
CA ASN A 35 9.38 -3.54 12.76
C ASN A 35 9.38 -4.30 11.40
N GLY A 36 10.51 -4.26 10.68
CA GLY A 36 10.67 -4.90 9.36
C GLY A 36 10.11 -4.08 8.19
N PHE A 37 9.75 -2.81 8.40
CA PHE A 37 9.20 -1.93 7.37
C PHE A 37 9.98 -0.62 7.27
N ILE A 38 10.21 -0.19 6.03
CA ILE A 38 10.68 1.15 5.68
C ILE A 38 9.44 2.02 5.48
N THR A 39 9.34 3.10 6.24
CA THR A 39 8.23 4.05 6.12
C THR A 39 8.61 5.21 5.21
N LEU A 40 7.83 5.42 4.16
CA LEU A 40 7.81 6.65 3.40
C LEU A 40 6.68 7.54 3.93
N GLU A 41 7.03 8.68 4.51
CA GLU A 41 6.07 9.64 5.06
C GLU A 41 5.95 10.86 4.12
N SER A 42 4.73 11.27 3.83
CA SER A 42 4.48 12.42 2.97
C SER A 42 5.02 13.73 3.55
N ILE A 43 5.37 14.68 2.68
CA ILE A 43 5.69 16.06 3.02
C ILE A 43 4.65 16.97 2.33
N PRO A 44 3.82 17.71 3.09
CA PRO A 44 3.72 17.70 4.55
C PRO A 44 3.21 16.35 5.10
N ALA A 45 3.51 16.09 6.38
CA ALA A 45 3.01 14.92 7.08
C ALA A 45 1.47 14.91 7.08
N CYS A 46 0.88 13.72 7.04
CA CYS A 46 -0.59 13.55 7.05
C CYS A 46 -1.33 14.25 5.89
N SER A 47 -0.68 14.53 4.76
CA SER A 47 -1.30 15.21 3.60
C SER A 47 -2.51 14.48 3.01
N LEU A 48 -2.52 13.14 3.08
CA LEU A 48 -3.68 12.30 2.82
C LEU A 48 -3.89 11.33 3.99
N ASP A 49 -5.14 11.08 4.32
CA ASP A 49 -5.60 10.10 5.32
C ASP A 49 -5.61 8.68 4.73
N VAL A 50 -4.44 8.20 4.33
CA VAL A 50 -4.27 6.84 3.82
C VAL A 50 -2.92 6.26 4.25
N LEU A 51 -2.95 4.99 4.64
CA LEU A 51 -1.81 4.13 4.86
C LEU A 51 -1.76 3.08 3.76
N PHE A 52 -0.69 3.05 2.97
CA PHE A 52 -0.38 1.90 2.12
C PHE A 52 0.59 0.99 2.86
N ILE A 53 0.36 -0.32 2.85
CA ILE A 53 1.28 -1.31 3.40
C ILE A 53 1.50 -2.43 2.39
N ILE A 54 2.76 -2.66 2.01
CA ILE A 54 3.16 -3.72 1.08
C ILE A 54 4.17 -4.68 1.72
N GLY A 55 3.94 -5.97 1.56
CA GLY A 55 4.77 -7.02 2.13
C GLY A 55 4.21 -8.39 1.83
N HIS A 56 4.91 -9.44 2.28
CA HIS A 56 4.31 -10.77 2.35
C HIS A 56 3.31 -10.86 3.51
N ASN A 57 2.36 -11.78 3.42
CA ASN A 57 1.25 -11.94 4.37
C ASN A 57 1.75 -11.98 5.82
N PHE A 58 2.72 -12.85 6.11
CA PHE A 58 3.26 -13.04 7.46
C PHE A 58 3.95 -11.78 8.00
N GLN A 59 4.55 -10.95 7.14
CA GLN A 59 5.21 -9.71 7.55
C GLN A 59 4.19 -8.64 7.92
N ILE A 60 3.13 -8.53 7.12
CA ILE A 60 2.02 -7.61 7.39
C ILE A 60 1.31 -8.03 8.68
N GLU A 61 1.01 -9.32 8.86
CA GLU A 61 0.41 -9.81 10.10
C GLU A 61 1.29 -9.51 11.32
N HIS A 62 2.60 -9.81 11.23
CA HIS A 62 3.53 -9.50 12.30
C HIS A 62 3.59 -8.00 12.60
N TYR A 63 3.61 -7.14 11.58
CA TYR A 63 3.59 -5.69 11.78
C TYR A 63 2.31 -5.24 12.49
N LEU A 64 1.16 -5.73 12.03
CA LEU A 64 -0.13 -5.39 12.61
C LEU A 64 -0.25 -5.86 14.05
N ASP A 65 0.31 -7.01 14.42
CA ASP A 65 0.27 -7.51 15.79
C ASP A 65 1.05 -6.64 16.78
N ASN A 66 2.10 -5.97 16.31
CA ASN A 66 2.97 -5.16 17.16
C ASN A 66 2.66 -3.65 17.09
N CYS A 67 2.12 -3.17 15.98
CA CYS A 67 2.05 -1.74 15.66
C CYS A 67 0.62 -1.24 15.41
N LEU A 68 -0.42 -2.03 15.71
CA LEU A 68 -1.81 -1.69 15.37
C LEU A 68 -2.24 -0.31 15.90
N SER A 69 -1.84 0.02 17.13
CA SER A 69 -2.17 1.27 17.81
C SER A 69 -1.49 2.50 17.19
N GLU A 70 -0.45 2.30 16.38
CA GLU A 70 0.29 3.37 15.72
C GLU A 70 -0.29 3.73 14.34
N ILE A 71 -1.28 2.98 13.87
CA ILE A 71 -2.01 3.28 12.64
C ILE A 71 -3.07 4.33 12.94
N TYR A 72 -2.78 5.59 12.64
CA TYR A 72 -3.72 6.70 12.82
C TYR A 72 -4.60 6.95 11.58
N GLU A 73 -4.21 6.47 10.40
CA GLU A 73 -4.99 6.67 9.17
C GLU A 73 -6.31 5.87 9.19
N ASN A 74 -7.40 6.46 8.67
CA ASN A 74 -8.69 5.79 8.59
C ASN A 74 -8.81 4.88 7.38
N ASN A 75 -8.04 5.13 6.31
CA ASN A 75 -8.03 4.30 5.11
C ASN A 75 -6.73 3.50 5.06
N VAL A 76 -6.83 2.17 5.09
CA VAL A 76 -5.68 1.26 5.04
C VAL A 76 -5.74 0.43 3.77
N VAL A 77 -4.74 0.58 2.92
CA VAL A 77 -4.57 -0.17 1.68
C VAL A 77 -3.49 -1.22 1.86
N VAL A 78 -3.88 -2.48 1.78
CA VAL A 78 -3.02 -3.65 1.96
C VAL A 78 -2.68 -4.25 0.60
N ILE A 79 -1.38 -4.30 0.28
CA ILE A 79 -0.86 -4.84 -0.97
C ILE A 79 -0.11 -6.13 -0.65
N THR A 80 -0.84 -7.24 -0.74
CA THR A 80 -0.32 -8.59 -0.45
C THR A 80 -1.23 -9.64 -1.07
N CYS A 81 -0.77 -10.89 -1.12
CA CYS A 81 -1.62 -12.01 -1.49
C CYS A 81 -2.67 -12.28 -0.40
N ASN A 82 -3.91 -12.59 -0.75
CA ASN A 82 -4.94 -12.92 0.22
C ASN A 82 -4.86 -14.39 0.72
N SER A 83 -3.98 -15.21 0.14
CA SER A 83 -3.76 -16.61 0.53
C SER A 83 -3.18 -16.73 1.96
N GLY A 84 -4.05 -16.78 2.96
CA GLY A 84 -3.67 -17.04 4.36
C GLY A 84 -3.50 -15.81 5.25
N ILE A 85 -3.86 -14.61 4.78
CA ILE A 85 -3.87 -13.40 5.64
C ILE A 85 -5.19 -13.28 6.43
N GLN A 86 -5.10 -13.07 7.74
CA GLN A 86 -6.24 -12.85 8.63
C GLN A 86 -6.59 -11.36 8.71
N LEU A 87 -7.19 -10.82 7.65
CA LEU A 87 -7.69 -9.43 7.62
C LEU A 87 -8.77 -9.14 8.68
N SER A 88 -9.34 -10.17 9.30
CA SER A 88 -10.32 -10.04 10.38
C SER A 88 -9.83 -9.18 11.55
N ARG A 89 -8.52 -9.17 11.85
CA ARG A 89 -7.92 -8.31 12.89
C ARG A 89 -7.96 -6.84 12.51
N LEU A 90 -7.65 -6.51 11.26
CA LEU A 90 -7.85 -5.16 10.74
C LEU A 90 -9.33 -4.78 10.79
N CYS A 91 -10.22 -5.71 10.45
CA CYS A 91 -11.66 -5.49 10.52
C CYS A 91 -12.18 -5.27 11.96
N GLN A 92 -11.40 -5.50 13.02
CA GLN A 92 -11.78 -5.07 14.38
C GLN A 92 -11.57 -3.57 14.58
N LEU A 93 -10.73 -2.94 13.76
CA LEU A 93 -10.56 -1.49 13.73
C LEU A 93 -11.79 -0.84 13.06
N CYS A 94 -12.18 0.33 13.56
CA CYS A 94 -13.13 1.22 12.90
C CYS A 94 -12.43 1.98 11.74
N LYS A 95 -11.81 1.24 10.82
CA LYS A 95 -11.07 1.75 9.66
C LYS A 95 -11.62 1.15 8.37
N ASN A 96 -11.49 1.88 7.27
CA ASN A 96 -11.77 1.40 5.93
C ASN A 96 -10.57 0.59 5.45
N ILE A 97 -10.81 -0.65 5.01
CA ILE A 97 -9.72 -1.56 4.62
C ILE A 97 -9.90 -1.96 3.17
N TYR A 98 -8.82 -1.82 2.43
CA TYR A 98 -8.74 -2.09 1.01
C TYR A 98 -7.64 -3.12 0.78
N LEU A 99 -7.93 -4.08 -0.09
CA LEU A 99 -6.98 -5.12 -0.48
C LEU A 99 -6.72 -5.02 -1.98
N THR A 100 -5.48 -5.22 -2.38
CA THR A 100 -5.14 -5.37 -3.80
C THR A 100 -6.00 -6.48 -4.43
N HIS A 101 -6.35 -6.32 -5.70
CA HIS A 101 -7.08 -7.31 -6.47
C HIS A 101 -6.36 -8.65 -6.43
N GLN A 102 -7.16 -9.69 -6.27
CA GLN A 102 -6.69 -11.06 -6.14
C GLN A 102 -7.10 -11.82 -7.39
N GLY A 103 -6.16 -12.49 -8.03
CA GLY A 103 -6.42 -13.39 -9.13
C GLY A 103 -6.92 -14.75 -8.65
N GLN A 104 -6.63 -15.78 -9.45
CA GLN A 104 -6.85 -17.17 -9.06
C GLN A 104 -6.09 -17.50 -7.77
N GLU A 105 -6.66 -18.40 -6.96
CA GLU A 105 -6.06 -18.88 -5.71
C GLU A 105 -5.76 -17.80 -4.65
N ARG A 106 -6.39 -16.61 -4.75
CA ARG A 106 -6.19 -15.50 -3.81
C ARG A 106 -4.76 -14.96 -3.82
N ILE A 107 -4.13 -14.95 -4.99
CA ILE A 107 -2.78 -14.43 -5.21
C ILE A 107 -2.88 -13.04 -5.85
N ALA A 108 -2.08 -12.10 -5.34
CA ALA A 108 -1.86 -10.81 -5.96
C ALA A 108 -0.75 -10.94 -7.01
N ASN A 109 -1.13 -11.02 -8.29
CA ASN A 109 -0.15 -11.13 -9.36
C ASN A 109 0.61 -9.83 -9.55
N LEU A 110 1.94 -9.94 -9.61
CA LEU A 110 2.80 -8.85 -10.01
C LEU A 110 2.85 -8.77 -11.54
N LEU A 111 2.63 -7.57 -12.06
CA LEU A 111 2.80 -7.23 -13.45
C LEU A 111 4.25 -6.79 -13.67
N ASN A 112 4.82 -7.18 -14.81
CA ASN A 112 6.15 -6.70 -15.21
C ASN A 112 6.11 -5.18 -15.40
N GLY A 113 6.69 -4.44 -14.45
CA GLY A 113 6.58 -2.98 -14.40
C GLY A 113 7.23 -2.29 -15.59
N ALA A 114 8.28 -2.87 -16.16
CA ALA A 114 8.99 -2.30 -17.29
C ALA A 114 8.10 -2.17 -18.53
N LYS A 115 7.10 -3.05 -18.70
CA LYS A 115 6.10 -2.96 -19.78
C LYS A 115 5.19 -1.74 -19.66
N TYR A 116 5.11 -1.15 -18.47
CA TYR A 116 4.26 0.00 -18.15
C TYR A 116 5.07 1.25 -17.77
N GLY A 117 6.40 1.22 -17.93
CA GLY A 117 7.29 2.34 -17.62
C GLY A 117 7.72 2.46 -16.15
N PHE A 118 7.54 1.41 -15.34
CA PHE A 118 8.02 1.35 -13.96
C PHE A 118 9.31 0.55 -13.84
N SER A 119 10.15 0.91 -12.88
CA SER A 119 11.40 0.20 -12.55
C SER A 119 11.22 -0.88 -11.47
N PHE A 120 9.98 -1.22 -11.13
CA PHE A 120 9.62 -2.27 -10.19
C PHE A 120 8.33 -2.93 -10.64
N ASP A 121 8.14 -4.19 -10.26
CA ASP A 121 6.90 -4.91 -10.52
C ASP A 121 5.82 -4.50 -9.52
N LEU A 122 4.61 -4.26 -10.03
CA LEU A 122 3.47 -3.71 -9.31
C LEU A 122 2.24 -4.57 -9.54
N THR A 123 1.26 -4.51 -8.65
CA THR A 123 0.00 -5.22 -8.83
C THR A 123 -0.90 -4.54 -9.87
N GLU A 124 -1.91 -5.26 -10.36
CA GLU A 124 -2.97 -4.67 -11.17
C GLU A 124 -3.65 -3.48 -10.46
N SER A 125 -3.91 -3.58 -9.16
CA SER A 125 -4.48 -2.48 -8.38
C SER A 125 -3.58 -1.25 -8.36
N GLU A 126 -2.28 -1.42 -8.18
CA GLU A 126 -1.33 -0.31 -8.24
C GLU A 126 -1.32 0.34 -9.63
N LEU A 127 -1.43 -0.46 -10.70
CA LEU A 127 -1.48 0.05 -12.06
C LEU A 127 -2.77 0.83 -12.33
N ILE A 128 -3.93 0.31 -11.93
CA ILE A 128 -5.23 1.00 -12.06
C ILE A 128 -5.24 2.29 -11.25
N PHE A 129 -4.75 2.25 -10.01
CA PHE A 129 -4.67 3.41 -9.13
C PHE A 129 -3.82 4.54 -9.74
N TYR A 130 -2.73 4.18 -10.43
CA TYR A 130 -1.87 5.10 -11.17
C TYR A 130 -2.53 5.63 -12.45
N GLY A 131 -3.26 4.79 -13.19
CA GLY A 131 -4.04 5.20 -14.36
C GLY A 131 -5.09 6.25 -14.02
N ASN A 132 -5.66 6.15 -12.82
CA ASN A 132 -6.68 7.05 -12.30
C ASN A 132 -6.11 8.30 -11.60
N ARG A 133 -4.82 8.63 -11.79
CA ARG A 133 -4.18 9.83 -11.19
C ARG A 133 -4.79 11.18 -11.58
N HIS A 134 -5.60 11.21 -12.63
CA HIS A 134 -6.34 12.40 -13.06
C HIS A 134 -7.56 12.70 -12.16
N LEU A 135 -8.02 11.72 -11.38
CA LEU A 135 -9.08 11.92 -10.38
C LEU A 135 -8.47 12.57 -9.13
N THR A 136 -9.07 13.66 -8.65
CA THR A 136 -8.53 14.42 -7.51
C THR A 136 -8.84 13.77 -6.17
N ASP A 137 -9.98 13.08 -6.05
CA ASP A 137 -10.37 12.41 -4.82
C ASP A 137 -9.66 11.07 -4.64
N ILE A 138 -8.87 10.97 -3.57
CA ILE A 138 -8.09 9.78 -3.23
C ILE A 138 -8.98 8.57 -2.94
N THR A 139 -10.14 8.79 -2.31
CA THR A 139 -11.04 7.70 -1.90
C THR A 139 -11.66 7.04 -3.12
N THR A 140 -12.10 7.83 -4.10
CA THR A 140 -12.62 7.37 -5.39
C THR A 140 -11.57 6.56 -6.14
N ARG A 141 -10.30 7.03 -6.14
CA ARG A 141 -9.21 6.29 -6.75
C ARG A 141 -8.97 4.95 -6.08
N ILE A 142 -8.93 4.91 -4.75
CA ILE A 142 -8.77 3.65 -4.01
C ILE A 142 -9.95 2.70 -4.31
N ASN A 143 -11.19 3.19 -4.23
CA ASN A 143 -12.39 2.40 -4.51
C ASN A 143 -12.42 1.84 -5.95
N SER A 144 -11.82 2.55 -6.91
CA SER A 144 -11.74 2.10 -8.30
C SER A 144 -10.67 1.03 -8.56
N ALA A 145 -9.68 0.92 -7.68
CA ALA A 145 -8.46 0.16 -7.92
C ALA A 145 -8.28 -1.02 -6.95
N PHE A 146 -8.89 -0.96 -5.76
CA PHE A 146 -8.74 -1.94 -4.70
C PHE A 146 -10.09 -2.48 -4.25
N THR A 147 -10.12 -3.72 -3.77
CA THR A 147 -11.32 -4.34 -3.20
C THR A 147 -11.50 -3.90 -1.75
N ARG A 148 -12.64 -3.27 -1.45
CA ARG A 148 -13.00 -2.93 -0.07
C ARG A 148 -13.41 -4.18 0.69
N VAL A 149 -12.80 -4.39 1.85
CA VAL A 149 -13.07 -5.53 2.75
C VAL A 149 -13.95 -5.11 3.92
N LYS A 150 -13.93 -3.84 4.31
CA LYS A 150 -14.78 -3.21 5.33
C LYS A 150 -14.90 -1.70 5.08
#